data_AF-U9SSI4-F1
#
_entry.id   AF-U9SSI4-F1
#
_cell.length_a   1.000
_cell.length_b   1.000
_cell.length_c   1.000
_cell.angle_alpha   90.00
_cell.angle_beta   90.00
_cell.angle_gamma   90.00
#
_symmetry.space_group_name_H-M   'P 1'
#
loop_
_entity.id
_entity.type
_entity.pdbx_description
1 polymer ?
#
loop_
_entity_poly.entity_id
_entity_poly.type
_entity_poly.pdbx_seq_one_letter_code
_entity_poly.pdbx_strand_id
1 'polypeptide(L)'
;MGDNKFLSKLSQNLLEILNDEEYYDITIEVGNDPNVRIFRAHMVILNYRSPYLRRILSTNKKKSDGTLVHIKLPNISPDTFQEILRYIYGGSLSIGNYDTSDIIKILFAANELNLQELVETLQLSVIENNANWI
;
A
#
# COMPACT_ATOMS: atom_id res chain seq x y z
N MET A 1 22.44 -8.10 -16.51
CA MET A 1 21.15 -7.90 -15.83
C MET A 1 20.16 -8.84 -16.48
N GLY A 2 19.55 -9.74 -15.72
CA GLY A 2 18.63 -10.75 -16.26
C GLY A 2 17.38 -10.09 -16.83
N ASP A 3 16.82 -10.68 -17.89
CA ASP A 3 15.63 -10.18 -18.57
C ASP A 3 14.44 -10.12 -17.60
N ASN A 4 14.00 -8.90 -17.27
CA ASN A 4 12.77 -8.62 -16.48
C ASN A 4 11.48 -8.89 -17.30
N LYS A 5 11.57 -9.67 -18.38
CA LYS A 5 10.50 -9.89 -19.36
C LYS A 5 9.19 -10.36 -18.73
N PHE A 6 9.25 -11.10 -17.63
CA PHE A 6 8.08 -11.69 -16.97
C PHE A 6 7.56 -10.86 -15.78
N LEU A 7 8.31 -9.88 -15.27
CA LEU A 7 7.93 -9.15 -14.06
C LEU A 7 6.68 -8.29 -14.24
N SER A 8 6.51 -7.69 -15.41
CA SER A 8 5.31 -6.90 -15.72
C SER A 8 4.05 -7.76 -15.70
N LYS A 9 4.10 -8.98 -16.25
CA LYS A 9 2.95 -9.89 -16.22
C LYS A 9 2.67 -10.41 -14.81
N LEU A 10 3.70 -10.74 -14.04
CA LEU A 10 3.55 -11.11 -12.63
C LEU A 10 2.91 -10.00 -11.81
N SER A 11 3.40 -8.76 -11.95
CA SER A 11 2.84 -7.57 -11.30
C SER A 11 1.37 -7.38 -11.65
N GLN A 12 1.02 -7.49 -12.94
CA GLN A 12 -0.36 -7.38 -13.38
C GLN A 12 -1.25 -8.48 -12.80
N ASN A 13 -0.76 -9.73 -12.72
CA ASN A 13 -1.52 -10.81 -12.11
C ASN A 13 -1.74 -10.61 -10.60
N LEU A 14 -0.78 -10.03 -9.88
CA LEU A 14 -0.97 -9.64 -8.48
C LEU A 14 -1.93 -8.44 -8.34
N LEU A 15 -1.96 -7.51 -9.29
CA LEU A 15 -2.96 -6.44 -9.27
C LEU A 15 -4.38 -6.96 -9.54
N GLU A 16 -4.53 -7.99 -10.36
CA GLU A 16 -5.82 -8.62 -10.66
C GLU A 16 -6.47 -9.19 -9.39
N ILE A 17 -5.70 -9.83 -8.49
CA ILE A 17 -6.22 -10.39 -7.23
C ILE A 17 -6.69 -9.35 -6.22
N LEU A 18 -6.37 -8.05 -6.39
CA LEU A 18 -6.91 -6.99 -5.52
C LEU A 18 -8.39 -6.73 -5.76
N ASN A 19 -8.88 -7.01 -6.96
CA ASN A 19 -10.28 -6.83 -7.33
C ASN A 19 -11.08 -8.12 -7.19
N ASP A 20 -10.41 -9.22 -6.86
CA ASP A 20 -11.06 -10.49 -6.63
C ASP A 20 -11.62 -10.53 -5.20
N GLU A 21 -12.81 -11.12 -5.04
CA GLU A 21 -13.39 -11.38 -3.72
C GLU A 21 -12.97 -12.74 -3.17
N GLU A 22 -12.08 -13.45 -3.85
CA GLU A 22 -11.56 -14.75 -3.44
C GLU A 22 -10.25 -14.66 -2.64
N TYR A 23 -9.99 -15.69 -1.81
CA TYR A 23 -8.73 -15.95 -1.10
C TYR A 23 -8.17 -14.86 -0.16
N TYR A 24 -8.90 -13.77 0.07
CA TYR A 24 -8.52 -12.78 1.10
C TYR A 24 -8.57 -13.42 2.50
N ASP A 25 -7.53 -13.15 3.29
CA ASP A 25 -7.37 -13.66 4.66
C ASP A 25 -7.29 -12.52 5.70
N ILE A 26 -7.52 -11.28 5.25
CA ILE A 26 -7.57 -10.08 6.09
C ILE A 26 -8.53 -9.02 5.56
N THR A 27 -9.17 -8.30 6.49
CA THR A 27 -9.85 -7.02 6.25
C THR A 27 -9.10 -5.86 6.90
N ILE A 28 -9.06 -4.72 6.21
CA ILE A 28 -8.40 -3.50 6.65
C ILE A 28 -9.44 -2.37 6.59
N GLU A 29 -9.84 -1.86 7.75
CA GLU A 29 -10.66 -0.66 7.85
C GLU A 29 -9.75 0.57 7.77
N VAL A 30 -10.01 1.46 6.81
CA VAL A 30 -9.15 2.61 6.52
C VAL A 30 -9.96 3.88 6.56
N GLY A 31 -9.35 4.93 7.09
CA GLY A 31 -9.97 6.24 7.27
C GLY A 31 -10.67 6.37 8.62
N ASN A 32 -11.29 7.52 8.82
CA ASN A 32 -12.05 7.87 10.00
C ASN A 32 -13.43 8.39 9.59
N ASP A 33 -14.40 8.28 10.51
CA ASP A 33 -15.78 8.73 10.29
C ASP A 33 -15.83 10.19 9.77
N PRO A 34 -16.63 10.48 8.73
CA PRO A 34 -17.56 9.58 8.02
C PRO A 34 -16.94 8.80 6.84
N ASN A 35 -15.66 8.99 6.55
CA ASN A 35 -15.00 8.48 5.35
C ASN A 35 -14.18 7.21 5.63
N VAL A 36 -14.89 6.13 5.96
CA VAL A 36 -14.30 4.81 6.22
C VAL A 36 -14.54 3.87 5.04
N ARG A 37 -13.53 3.10 4.65
CA ARG A 37 -13.66 2.02 3.66
C ARG A 37 -12.99 0.74 4.16
N ILE A 38 -13.61 -0.41 3.90
CA ILE A 38 -13.03 -1.72 4.20
C ILE A 38 -12.38 -2.27 2.95
N PHE A 39 -11.11 -2.64 3.07
CA PHE A 39 -10.33 -3.31 2.04
C PHE A 39 -10.16 -4.78 2.39
N ARG A 40 -10.30 -5.65 1.40
CA ARG A 40 -9.92 -7.06 1.48
C ARG A 40 -8.53 -7.23 0.88
N ALA A 41 -7.67 -7.99 1.54
CA ALA A 41 -6.28 -8.14 1.11
C ALA A 41 -5.71 -9.49 1.55
N HIS A 42 -4.41 -9.67 1.27
CA HIS A 42 -3.70 -10.93 1.48
C HIS A 42 -2.52 -10.72 2.44
N MET A 43 -2.57 -11.33 3.62
CA MET A 43 -1.59 -11.18 4.69
C MET A 43 -0.19 -11.52 4.21
N VAL A 44 -0.02 -12.53 3.36
CA VAL A 44 1.30 -12.93 2.84
C VAL A 44 1.97 -11.78 2.09
N ILE A 45 1.25 -11.08 1.21
CA ILE A 45 1.79 -9.97 0.42
C ILE A 45 2.09 -8.79 1.35
N LEU A 46 1.13 -8.39 2.18
CA LEU A 46 1.29 -7.28 3.13
C LEU A 46 2.49 -7.50 4.08
N ASN A 47 2.65 -8.72 4.59
CA ASN A 47 3.73 -9.10 5.49
C ASN A 47 5.11 -8.94 4.85
N TYR A 48 5.25 -9.22 3.54
CA TYR A 48 6.54 -9.11 2.87
C TYR A 48 6.82 -7.72 2.30
N ARG A 49 5.79 -6.91 2.05
CA ARG A 49 5.92 -5.59 1.45
C ARG A 49 5.92 -4.43 2.46
N SER A 50 5.36 -4.63 3.66
CA SER A 50 5.36 -3.61 4.72
C SER A 50 5.88 -4.17 6.06
N PRO A 51 7.03 -3.69 6.56
CA PRO A 51 7.51 -4.04 7.90
C PRO A 51 6.54 -3.63 9.02
N TYR A 52 5.80 -2.53 8.84
CA TYR A 52 4.78 -2.10 9.80
C TYR A 52 3.64 -3.13 9.88
N LEU A 53 3.07 -3.50 8.73
CA LEU A 53 2.00 -4.50 8.67
C LEU A 53 2.49 -5.87 9.16
N ARG A 54 3.71 -6.29 8.80
CA ARG A 54 4.36 -7.50 9.36
C ARG A 54 4.28 -7.54 10.89
N ARG A 55 4.64 -6.45 11.56
CA ARG A 55 4.64 -6.36 13.03
C ARG A 55 3.23 -6.52 13.61
N ILE A 56 2.24 -5.87 13.00
CA ILE A 56 0.83 -5.95 13.43
C ILE A 56 0.29 -7.37 13.22
N LEU A 57 0.48 -7.93 12.02
CA LEU A 57 -0.01 -9.27 11.66
C LEU A 57 0.62 -10.37 12.53
N SER A 58 1.90 -10.23 12.90
CA SER A 58 2.57 -11.18 13.79
C SER A 58 2.00 -11.18 15.21
N THR A 59 1.47 -10.05 15.66
CA THR A 59 0.82 -9.93 16.98
C THR A 59 -0.59 -10.51 16.94
N ASN A 60 -1.32 -10.33 15.83
CA ASN A 60 -2.66 -10.87 15.63
C ASN A 60 -2.67 -12.40 15.44
N LYS A 61 -1.66 -13.00 14.80
CA LYS A 61 -1.55 -14.48 14.69
C LYS A 61 -1.56 -15.20 16.03
N LYS A 62 -1.09 -14.56 17.10
CA LYS A 62 -1.10 -15.15 18.46
C LYS A 62 -2.48 -15.14 19.12
N LYS A 63 -3.46 -14.44 18.54
CA LYS A 63 -4.78 -14.18 19.12
C LYS A 63 -5.94 -14.79 18.33
N SER A 64 -5.73 -15.30 17.11
CA SER A 64 -6.85 -15.73 16.26
C SER A 64 -7.42 -17.08 16.69
N ASP A 65 -8.70 -17.07 17.03
CA ASP A 65 -9.57 -18.22 17.36
C ASP A 65 -10.24 -18.84 16.11
N GLY A 66 -9.77 -18.48 14.90
CA GLY A 66 -10.40 -18.81 13.63
C GLY A 66 -11.14 -17.63 12.99
N THR A 67 -11.28 -16.50 13.69
CA THR A 67 -11.83 -15.27 13.11
C THR A 67 -10.87 -14.64 12.09
N LEU A 68 -11.44 -14.13 10.98
CA LEU A 68 -10.71 -13.38 9.96
C LEU A 68 -9.95 -12.21 10.58
N VAL A 69 -8.68 -12.02 10.20
CA VAL A 69 -7.87 -10.92 10.75
C VAL A 69 -8.46 -9.57 10.32
N HIS A 70 -8.55 -8.64 11.28
CA HIS A 70 -9.04 -7.29 11.06
C HIS A 70 -8.07 -6.27 11.65
N ILE A 71 -7.72 -5.24 10.87
CA ILE A 71 -6.86 -4.13 11.32
C ILE A 71 -7.48 -2.78 10.94
N LYS A 72 -7.10 -1.72 11.66
CA LYS A 72 -7.58 -0.36 11.42
C LYS A 72 -6.42 0.58 11.10
N LEU A 73 -6.61 1.45 10.12
CA LEU A 73 -5.66 2.49 9.69
C LEU A 73 -6.39 3.84 9.61
N PRO A 74 -6.65 4.50 10.76
CA PRO A 74 -7.49 5.69 10.82
C PRO A 74 -6.86 6.96 10.24
N ASN A 75 -5.53 7.01 10.16
CA ASN A 75 -4.78 8.21 9.75
C ASN A 75 -4.55 8.29 8.23
N ILE A 76 -4.94 7.26 7.48
CA ILE A 76 -4.76 7.18 6.04
C ILE A 76 -6.14 7.31 5.39
N SER A 77 -6.27 8.16 4.38
CA SER A 77 -7.52 8.25 3.62
C SER A 77 -7.75 6.97 2.79
N PRO A 78 -9.00 6.54 2.57
CA PRO A 78 -9.29 5.39 1.71
C PRO A 78 -8.65 5.48 0.32
N ASP A 79 -8.70 6.64 -0.32
CA ASP A 79 -8.18 6.81 -1.68
C ASP A 79 -6.65 6.74 -1.70
N THR A 80 -5.97 7.36 -0.73
CA THR A 80 -4.52 7.22 -0.57
C THR A 80 -4.12 5.78 -0.31
N PHE A 81 -4.86 5.06 0.54
CA PHE A 81 -4.56 3.66 0.82
C PHE A 81 -4.77 2.76 -0.38
N GLN A 82 -5.78 3.04 -1.22
CA GLN A 82 -5.99 2.30 -2.47
C GLN A 82 -4.75 2.38 -3.38
N GLU A 83 -4.13 3.54 -3.49
CA GLU A 83 -2.89 3.73 -4.26
C GLU A 83 -1.69 3.02 -3.62
N ILE A 84 -1.55 3.10 -2.29
CA ILE A 84 -0.53 2.33 -1.57
C ILE A 84 -0.72 0.82 -1.77
N LEU A 85 -1.96 0.34 -1.72
CA LEU A 85 -2.26 -1.08 -1.88
C LEU A 85 -1.93 -1.54 -3.30
N ARG A 86 -2.24 -0.74 -4.31
CA ARG A 86 -1.79 -0.99 -5.70
C ARG A 86 -0.26 -1.03 -5.81
N TYR A 87 0.46 -0.12 -5.17
CA TYR A 87 1.92 -0.17 -5.11
C TYR A 87 2.44 -1.44 -4.42
N ILE A 88 1.84 -1.85 -3.30
CA ILE A 88 2.24 -3.04 -2.56
C ILE A 88 2.18 -4.29 -3.43
N TYR A 89 1.13 -4.43 -4.24
CA TYR A 89 0.90 -5.59 -5.10
C TYR A 89 1.62 -5.49 -6.44
N GLY A 90 1.53 -4.34 -7.10
CA GLY A 90 2.03 -4.13 -8.45
C GLY A 90 3.47 -3.62 -8.53
N GLY A 91 4.06 -3.17 -7.42
CA GLY A 91 5.43 -2.62 -7.39
C GLY A 91 5.61 -1.34 -8.20
N SER A 92 4.51 -0.68 -8.59
CA SER A 92 4.53 0.59 -9.33
C SER A 92 3.47 1.53 -8.79
N LEU A 93 3.75 2.82 -8.84
CA LEU A 93 2.81 3.88 -8.49
C LEU A 93 2.51 4.69 -9.76
N SER A 94 1.22 4.88 -10.07
CA SER A 94 0.83 5.71 -11.22
C SER A 94 0.76 7.17 -10.78
N ILE A 95 1.87 7.90 -10.89
CA ILE A 95 2.01 9.28 -10.37
C ILE A 95 1.51 10.34 -11.36
N GLY A 96 1.17 9.96 -12.60
CA GLY A 96 1.01 10.88 -13.73
C GLY A 96 -0.02 12.00 -13.59
N ASN A 97 -0.91 11.94 -12.60
CA ASN A 97 -1.97 12.94 -12.36
C ASN A 97 -1.98 13.50 -10.92
N TYR A 98 -0.97 13.24 -10.10
CA TYR A 98 -0.96 13.71 -8.71
C TYR A 98 -0.47 15.15 -8.58
N ASP A 99 -1.22 15.95 -7.83
CA ASP A 99 -0.73 17.24 -7.36
C ASP A 99 0.23 17.07 -6.17
N THR A 100 0.88 18.16 -5.76
CA THR A 100 1.81 18.15 -4.62
C THR A 100 1.15 17.67 -3.33
N SER A 101 -0.13 17.97 -3.12
CA SER A 101 -0.87 17.55 -1.93
C SER A 101 -1.09 16.04 -1.94
N ASP A 102 -1.42 15.46 -3.09
CA ASP A 102 -1.58 14.01 -3.25
C ASP A 102 -0.26 13.27 -3.03
N ILE A 103 0.84 13.79 -3.56
CA ILE A 103 2.18 13.25 -3.31
C ILE A 103 2.50 13.28 -1.81
N ILE A 104 2.21 14.38 -1.11
CA ILE A 104 2.43 14.48 0.34
C ILE A 104 1.57 13.47 1.12
N LYS A 105 0.30 13.28 0.75
CA LYS A 105 -0.59 12.28 1.38
C LYS A 105 -0.04 10.86 1.19
N ILE A 106 0.39 10.52 -0.03
CA ILE A 106 0.98 9.21 -0.33
C ILE A 106 2.29 9.03 0.44
N LEU A 107 3.15 10.04 0.49
CA LEU A 107 4.40 10.01 1.24
C LEU A 107 4.15 9.79 2.74
N PHE A 108 3.17 10.48 3.32
CA PHE A 108 2.77 10.29 4.72
C PHE A 108 2.32 8.84 4.97
N ALA A 109 1.43 8.31 4.12
CA ALA A 109 0.95 6.93 4.23
C ALA A 109 2.08 5.90 4.04
N ALA A 110 2.99 6.12 3.09
CA ALA A 110 4.14 5.28 2.85
C ALA A 110 5.07 5.23 4.07
N ASN A 111 5.31 6.37 4.70
CA ASN A 111 6.10 6.47 5.92
C ASN A 111 5.40 5.76 7.11
N GLU A 112 4.09 5.98 7.30
CA GLU A 112 3.32 5.30 8.35
C GLU A 112 3.36 3.77 8.20
N LEU A 113 3.32 3.28 6.97
CA LEU A 113 3.38 1.85 6.63
C LEU A 113 4.82 1.32 6.46
N ASN A 114 5.83 2.15 6.72
CA ASN A 114 7.26 1.83 6.62
C ASN A 114 7.68 1.29 5.24
N LEU A 115 7.19 1.89 4.16
CA LEU A 115 7.48 1.55 2.76
C LEU A 115 8.68 2.37 2.25
N GLN A 116 9.87 2.10 2.79
CA GLN A 116 11.06 2.94 2.60
C GLN A 116 11.42 3.20 1.13
N GLU A 117 11.36 2.18 0.27
CA GLU A 117 11.61 2.29 -1.18
C GLU A 117 10.69 3.35 -1.84
N LEU A 118 9.41 3.37 -1.44
CA LEU A 118 8.44 4.34 -1.96
C LEU A 118 8.68 5.73 -1.38
N VAL A 119 9.01 5.83 -0.10
CA VAL A 119 9.34 7.09 0.57
C VAL A 119 10.52 7.78 -0.13
N GLU A 120 11.61 7.05 -0.37
CA GLU A 120 12.80 7.57 -1.05
C GLU A 120 12.48 8.01 -2.48
N THR A 121 11.72 7.20 -3.22
CA THR A 121 11.31 7.52 -4.60
C THR A 121 10.47 8.81 -4.67
N LEU A 122 9.51 8.97 -3.76
CA LEU A 122 8.65 10.16 -3.71
C LEU A 122 9.40 11.42 -3.22
N GLN A 123 10.34 11.28 -2.28
CA GLN A 123 11.16 12.41 -1.84
C GLN A 123 12.05 12.93 -2.97
N LEU A 124 12.67 12.03 -3.73
CA LEU A 124 13.48 12.39 -4.90
C LEU A 124 12.64 13.11 -5.94
N SER A 125 11.44 12.60 -6.26
CA SER A 125 10.57 13.25 -7.26
C SER A 125 10.09 14.63 -6.82
N VAL A 126 9.87 14.86 -5.52
CA VAL A 126 9.55 16.20 -4.99
C VAL A 126 10.72 17.14 -5.16
N ILE A 127 11.95 16.72 -4.83
CA ILE A 127 13.15 17.57 -4.96
C ILE A 127 13.40 17.94 -6.43
N GLU A 128 13.33 16.99 -7.35
CA GLU A 128 13.54 17.21 -8.78
C GLU A 128 12.50 18.17 -9.38
N ASN A 129 11.23 18.06 -8.97
CA ASN A 129 10.18 18.96 -9.44
C ASN A 129 10.30 20.37 -8.84
N ASN A 130 10.78 20.52 -7.60
CA ASN A 130 11.04 21.81 -6.97
C ASN A 130 12.33 22.48 -7.48
N ALA A 131 13.30 21.72 -8.00
CA ALA A 131 14.49 22.28 -8.62
C ALA A 131 14.17 23.06 -9.91
N ASN A 132 13.02 22.79 -10.55
CA ASN A 132 12.51 23.60 -11.67
C ASN A 132 11.83 24.91 -11.22
N TRP A 133 11.70 25.16 -9.91
CA TRP A 133 11.08 26.38 -9.36
C TRP A 133 12.11 27.43 -8.90
N ILE A 134 13.39 27.06 -8.87
CA ILE A 134 14.54 27.95 -8.62
C ILE A 134 15.20 28.29 -9.96
#